data_AF-A0A971Q7L9-F1
#
_entry.id   AF-A0A971Q7L9-F1
#
_cell.length_a   1.000
_cell.length_b   1.000
_cell.length_c   1.000
_cell.angle_alpha   90.00
_cell.angle_beta   90.00
_cell.angle_gamma   90.00
#
_symmetry.space_group_name_H-M   'P 1'
#
loop_
_entity.id
_entity.type
_entity.pdbx_description
1 polymer ?
#
loop_
_entity_poly.entity_id
_entity_poly.type
_entity_poly.pdbx_seq_one_letter_code
_entity_poly.pdbx_strand_id
1 'polypeptide(L)'
;MVSIVTENGNDFYPCVAAVYCDSPAYREGVRPFDIIVGVDGSSTLNWSCREFLTALNKMRGEKVVLTLKRDEQQEIVTVIAADEDVAAANWTKLKYRDSKGKIRTKRRRM
;
A
#
# COMPACT_ATOMS: atom_id res chain seq x y z
N MET A 1 17.32 25.73 -6.68
CA MET A 1 16.65 24.51 -6.21
C MET A 1 16.03 24.85 -4.88
N VAL A 2 14.71 24.88 -4.76
CA VAL A 2 14.04 25.23 -3.49
C VAL A 2 13.64 23.94 -2.81
N SER A 3 14.20 23.67 -1.63
CA SER A 3 13.76 22.58 -0.76
C SER A 3 12.89 23.18 0.34
N ILE A 4 11.62 22.79 0.39
CA ILE A 4 10.74 23.04 1.53
C ILE A 4 11.04 21.94 2.54
N VAL A 5 11.50 22.31 3.73
CA VAL A 5 11.74 21.39 4.85
C VAL A 5 10.71 21.71 5.93
N THR A 6 9.94 20.71 6.36
CA THR A 6 9.04 20.82 7.52
C THR A 6 9.85 20.80 8.81
N GLU A 7 9.37 21.48 9.86
CA GLU A 7 10.04 21.66 11.16
C GLU A 7 10.42 20.33 11.85
N ASN A 8 9.73 19.24 11.52
CA ASN A 8 9.97 17.90 12.08
C ASN A 8 10.91 17.02 11.24
N GLY A 9 11.55 17.55 10.19
CA GLY A 9 12.18 16.71 9.18
C GLY A 9 11.12 15.98 8.34
N ASN A 10 11.52 15.39 7.22
CA ASN A 10 10.64 14.42 6.56
C ASN A 10 10.50 13.26 7.55
N ASP A 11 9.30 13.05 8.11
CA ASP A 11 8.94 11.90 8.95
C ASP A 11 7.66 11.30 8.36
N PHE A 12 7.76 10.78 7.15
CA PHE A 12 6.62 10.22 6.45
C PHE A 12 6.77 8.72 6.26
N TYR A 13 5.62 8.06 6.29
CA TYR A 13 5.49 6.66 5.95
C TYR A 13 4.69 6.53 4.64
N PRO A 14 4.97 5.52 3.81
CA PRO A 14 4.11 5.17 2.69
C PRO A 14 2.66 4.93 3.15
N CYS A 15 1.70 5.39 2.37
CA CYS A 15 0.27 5.23 2.66
C CYS A 15 -0.44 4.56 1.49
N VAL A 16 -1.35 3.64 1.79
CA VAL A 16 -2.17 2.96 0.78
C VAL A 16 -3.22 3.93 0.24
N ALA A 17 -2.98 4.46 -0.95
CA ALA A 17 -3.91 5.37 -1.62
C ALA A 17 -5.17 4.64 -2.14
N ALA A 18 -4.98 3.44 -2.69
CA ALA A 18 -6.04 2.62 -3.25
C ALA A 18 -5.64 1.14 -3.27
N VAL A 19 -6.64 0.26 -3.30
CA VAL A 19 -6.45 -1.18 -3.37
C VAL A 19 -7.58 -1.83 -4.15
N TYR A 20 -7.23 -2.79 -5.01
CA TYR A 20 -8.23 -3.58 -5.74
C TYR A 20 -8.84 -4.64 -4.81
N CYS A 21 -10.17 -4.76 -4.82
CA CYS A 21 -10.92 -5.59 -3.86
C CYS A 21 -10.62 -7.09 -3.98
N ASP A 22 -10.04 -7.50 -5.09
CA ASP A 22 -9.74 -8.88 -5.44
C ASP A 22 -8.24 -9.15 -5.54
N SER A 23 -7.41 -8.15 -5.23
CA SER A 23 -5.96 -8.30 -5.08
C SER A 23 -5.60 -9.17 -3.86
N PRO A 24 -4.42 -9.83 -3.86
CA PRO A 24 -3.91 -10.52 -2.68
C PRO A 24 -3.86 -9.62 -1.45
N ALA A 25 -3.34 -8.41 -1.60
CA ALA A 25 -3.24 -7.43 -0.51
C ALA A 25 -4.60 -7.16 0.18
N TYR A 26 -5.67 -6.97 -0.59
CA TYR A 26 -6.99 -6.74 0.00
C TYR A 26 -7.53 -7.97 0.74
N ARG A 27 -7.28 -9.18 0.22
CA ARG A 27 -7.73 -10.42 0.88
C ARG A 27 -7.04 -10.61 2.22
N GLU A 28 -5.77 -10.22 2.32
CA GLU A 28 -4.96 -10.25 3.55
C GLU A 28 -5.22 -9.06 4.49
N GLY A 29 -6.23 -8.22 4.21
CA GLY A 29 -6.65 -7.18 5.14
C GLY A 29 -6.16 -5.77 4.84
N VAL A 30 -5.36 -5.56 3.80
CA VAL A 30 -4.92 -4.21 3.39
C VAL A 30 -6.11 -3.37 2.91
N ARG A 31 -6.20 -2.13 3.37
CA ARG A 31 -7.26 -1.16 3.07
C ARG A 31 -6.65 0.19 2.70
N PRO A 32 -7.41 1.05 2.00
CA PRO A 32 -7.01 2.45 1.84
C PRO A 32 -6.84 3.11 3.23
N PHE A 33 -5.86 4.00 3.35
CA PHE A 33 -5.39 4.65 4.60
C PHE A 33 -4.50 3.84 5.52
N ASP A 34 -4.22 2.59 5.19
CA ASP A 34 -3.18 1.90 5.94
C ASP A 34 -1.85 2.61 5.73
N ILE A 35 -1.23 3.01 6.84
CA ILE A 35 0.11 3.54 6.88
C ILE A 35 1.05 2.35 6.97
N ILE A 36 1.89 2.15 5.98
CA ILE A 36 2.83 1.02 5.97
C ILE A 36 4.06 1.49 6.71
N VAL A 37 4.21 1.06 7.97
CA VAL A 37 5.32 1.44 8.86
C VAL A 37 6.50 0.47 8.77
N GLY A 38 6.29 -0.70 8.17
CA GLY A 38 7.37 -1.66 7.96
C GLY A 38 7.13 -2.61 6.77
N VAL A 39 8.22 -3.05 6.16
CA VAL A 39 8.26 -4.08 5.10
C VAL A 39 9.36 -5.08 5.46
N ASP A 40 9.01 -6.37 5.55
CA ASP A 40 9.92 -7.46 5.93
C ASP A 40 10.73 -7.16 7.20
N GLY A 41 10.08 -6.53 8.19
CA GLY A 41 10.70 -6.13 9.47
C GLY A 41 11.52 -4.84 9.42
N SER A 42 11.76 -4.25 8.24
CA SER A 42 12.46 -2.97 8.09
C SER A 42 11.49 -1.80 8.17
N SER A 43 11.82 -0.77 8.97
CA SER A 43 11.05 0.48 9.02
C SER A 43 11.06 1.18 7.66
N THR A 44 9.89 1.65 7.24
CA THR A 44 9.69 2.41 5.99
C THR A 44 9.72 3.92 6.20
N LEU A 45 10.11 4.37 7.40
CA LEU A 45 10.24 5.79 7.72
C LEU A 45 11.15 6.46 6.68
N ASN A 46 10.63 7.47 6.00
CA ASN A 46 11.32 8.30 5.01
C ASN A 46 11.75 7.58 3.74
N TRP A 47 11.21 6.39 3.47
CA TRP A 47 11.41 5.73 2.20
C TRP A 47 10.79 6.54 1.06
N SER A 48 11.58 6.76 0.03
CA SER A 48 11.07 7.24 -1.26
C SER A 48 10.13 6.21 -1.89
N CYS A 49 9.28 6.67 -2.82
CA CYS A 49 8.43 5.76 -3.60
C CYS A 49 9.26 4.66 -4.30
N ARG A 50 10.48 4.97 -4.73
CA ARG A 50 11.35 4.02 -5.44
C ARG A 50 11.85 2.91 -4.51
N GLU A 51 12.32 3.27 -3.31
CA GLU A 51 12.76 2.29 -2.31
C GLU A 51 11.62 1.38 -1.91
N PHE A 52 10.45 1.96 -1.65
CA PHE A 52 9.25 1.22 -1.32
C PHE A 52 8.84 0.24 -2.42
N LEU A 53 8.77 0.69 -3.69
CA LEU A 53 8.45 -0.19 -4.82
C LEU A 53 9.49 -1.29 -5.02
N THR A 54 10.77 -1.00 -4.78
CA THR A 54 11.85 -1.99 -4.88
C THR A 54 11.69 -3.07 -3.81
N ALA A 55 11.34 -2.71 -2.57
CA ALA A 55 11.10 -3.67 -1.49
C ALA A 55 9.88 -4.57 -1.74
N LEU A 56 8.85 -4.04 -2.43
CA LEU A 56 7.66 -4.80 -2.83
C LEU A 56 7.86 -5.65 -4.08
N ASN A 57 8.94 -5.44 -4.84
CA ASN A 57 9.20 -6.18 -6.07
C ASN A 57 9.68 -7.60 -5.77
N LYS A 58 8.73 -8.48 -5.50
CA LYS A 58 8.94 -9.89 -5.18
C LYS A 58 8.60 -10.77 -6.37
N MET A 59 9.24 -11.94 -6.46
CA MET A 59 8.87 -12.93 -7.48
C MET A 59 7.50 -13.52 -7.19
N ARG A 60 6.80 -13.97 -8.23
CA ARG A 60 5.51 -14.64 -8.09
C ARG A 60 5.58 -15.79 -7.08
N GLY A 61 4.67 -15.77 -6.10
CA GLY A 61 4.60 -16.78 -5.04
C GLY A 61 5.45 -16.46 -3.81
N GLU A 62 6.36 -15.49 -3.88
CA GLU A 62 7.06 -15.00 -2.70
C GLU A 62 6.13 -14.21 -1.77
N LYS A 63 6.52 -14.14 -0.51
CA LYS A 63 5.78 -13.42 0.53
C LYS A 63 6.47 -12.09 0.81
N VAL A 64 5.66 -11.08 1.10
CA VAL A 64 6.09 -9.82 1.70
C VAL A 64 5.30 -9.60 2.98
N VAL A 65 6.00 -9.29 4.07
CA VAL A 65 5.38 -8.98 5.36
C VAL A 65 5.24 -7.47 5.47
N LEU A 66 4.03 -6.98 5.65
CA LEU A 66 3.75 -5.56 5.84
C LEU A 66 3.32 -5.32 7.28
N THR A 67 3.93 -4.32 7.92
CA THR A 67 3.44 -3.77 9.18
C THR A 67 2.62 -2.54 8.85
N LEU A 68 1.32 -2.63 9.07
CA LEU A 68 0.34 -1.58 8.81
C LEU A 68 -0.01 -0.88 10.12
N LYS A 69 -0.25 0.42 10.05
CA LYS A 69 -0.89 1.21 11.10
C LYS A 69 -2.20 1.78 10.55
N ARG A 70 -3.30 1.45 11.22
CA ARG A 70 -4.64 1.98 10.94
C ARG A 70 -5.17 2.53 12.25
N ASP A 71 -5.47 3.83 12.26
CA ASP A 71 -5.79 4.58 13.49
C ASP A 71 -4.68 4.39 14.54
N GLU A 72 -5.01 3.88 15.72
CA GLU A 72 -4.05 3.60 16.80
C GLU A 72 -3.62 2.13 16.87
N GLN A 73 -4.08 1.28 15.95
CA GLN A 73 -3.72 -0.13 15.91
C GLN A 73 -2.63 -0.40 14.86
N GLN A 74 -1.70 -1.29 15.22
CA GLN A 74 -0.77 -1.88 14.28
C GLN A 74 -1.18 -3.32 13.96
N GLU A 75 -1.11 -3.68 12.69
CA GLU A 75 -1.47 -5.00 12.18
C GLU A 75 -0.33 -5.50 11.28
N ILE A 76 0.05 -6.77 11.44
CA ILE A 76 1.03 -7.41 10.57
C ILE A 76 0.27 -8.29 9.60
N VAL A 77 0.45 -8.05 8.31
CA VAL A 77 -0.17 -8.84 7.24
C VAL A 77 0.90 -9.47 6.36
N THR A 78 0.68 -10.69 5.90
CA THR A 78 1.58 -11.37 4.97
C THR A 78 0.91 -11.46 3.62
N VAL A 79 1.44 -10.74 2.63
CA VAL A 79 0.89 -10.71 1.27
C VAL A 79 1.72 -11.61 0.37
N ILE A 80 1.05 -12.45 -0.42
CA ILE A 80 1.70 -13.26 -1.46
C ILE A 80 1.74 -12.44 -2.76
N ALA A 81 2.93 -12.27 -3.33
CA ALA A 81 3.12 -11.64 -4.62
C ALA A 81 2.44 -12.48 -5.70
N ALA A 82 1.45 -11.88 -6.35
CA ALA A 82 0.79 -12.45 -7.50
C ALA A 82 1.31 -11.82 -8.78
N ASP A 83 1.11 -12.52 -9.88
CA ASP A 83 1.38 -12.01 -11.21
C ASP A 83 0.47 -10.81 -11.50
N GLU A 84 1.05 -9.65 -11.81
CA GLU A 84 0.31 -8.41 -12.03
C GLU A 84 -0.58 -8.50 -13.27
N ASP A 85 -0.21 -9.29 -14.29
CA ASP A 85 -1.02 -9.48 -15.50
C ASP A 85 -2.27 -10.33 -15.20
N VAL A 86 -2.12 -11.36 -14.35
CA VAL A 86 -3.25 -12.18 -13.87
C VAL A 86 -4.14 -11.38 -12.92
N ALA A 87 -3.54 -10.53 -12.08
CA ALA A 87 -4.27 -9.68 -11.16
C ALA A 87 -5.06 -8.60 -11.94
N ALA A 88 -4.42 -7.90 -12.85
CA ALA A 88 -5.03 -6.87 -13.68
C ALA A 88 -6.15 -7.40 -14.58
N ALA A 89 -6.10 -8.66 -15.05
CA ALA A 89 -7.18 -9.25 -15.82
C ALA A 89 -8.49 -9.44 -15.01
N ASN A 90 -8.38 -9.63 -13.69
CA ASN A 90 -9.51 -9.93 -12.81
C ASN A 90 -10.03 -8.73 -12.02
N TRP A 91 -9.26 -7.64 -11.94
CA TRP A 91 -9.57 -6.46 -11.14
C TRP A 91 -10.81 -5.71 -11.62
N THR A 92 -11.93 -5.98 -10.95
CA THR A 92 -13.24 -5.40 -11.29
C THR A 92 -13.60 -4.18 -10.45
N LYS A 93 -13.08 -4.05 -9.23
CA LYS A 93 -13.48 -3.03 -8.25
C LYS A 93 -12.28 -2.43 -7.53
N LEU A 94 -12.08 -1.13 -7.69
CA LEU A 94 -11.06 -0.34 -7.00
C LEU A 94 -11.69 0.36 -5.79
N LYS A 95 -11.13 0.16 -4.59
CA LYS A 95 -11.43 0.99 -3.43
C LYS A 95 -10.35 2.07 -3.27
N TYR A 96 -10.77 3.32 -3.13
CA TYR A 96 -9.88 4.47 -3.06
C TYR A 96 -10.51 5.60 -2.22
N ARG A 97 -9.73 6.61 -1.85
CA ARG A 97 -10.22 7.83 -1.19
C ARG A 97 -10.48 8.92 -2.22
N ASP A 98 -11.64 9.53 -2.14
CA ASP A 98 -11.86 10.78 -2.87
C ASP A 98 -11.15 11.97 -2.18
N SER A 99 -11.11 13.11 -2.87
CA SER A 99 -10.52 14.36 -2.34
C SER A 99 -11.19 14.87 -1.07
N LYS A 100 -12.33 14.31 -0.66
CA LYS A 100 -13.10 14.72 0.52
C LYS A 100 -12.93 13.80 1.72
N GLY A 101 -12.07 12.78 1.65
CA GLY A 101 -11.89 11.89 2.78
C GLY A 101 -12.58 10.55 2.68
N LYS A 102 -13.52 10.37 1.75
CA LYS A 102 -14.47 9.26 1.79
C LYS A 102 -13.98 8.09 0.96
N ILE A 103 -14.08 6.88 1.51
CA ILE A 103 -13.81 5.65 0.78
C ILE A 103 -14.91 5.46 -0.27
N ARG A 104 -14.50 5.35 -1.54
CA ARG A 104 -15.34 5.10 -2.70
C ARG A 104 -14.93 3.79 -3.35
N THR A 105 -15.87 3.22 -4.09
CA THR A 105 -15.62 2.05 -4.94
C THR A 105 -15.91 2.43 -6.39
N LYS A 106 -14.94 2.23 -7.28
CA LYS A 106 -15.10 2.39 -8.71
C LYS A 106 -15.04 1.02 -9.37
N ARG A 107 -16.03 0.71 -10.22
CA ARG A 107 -15.93 -0.46 -11.10
C ARG A 107 -15.07 -0.11 -12.30
N ARG A 108 -14.21 -1.03 -12.72
CA ARG A 108 -13.54 -0.93 -14.01
C ARG A 108 -14.62 -1.07 -15.09
N ARG A 109 -14.72 -0.08 -15.99
CA ARG A 109 -15.47 -0.28 -17.24
C ARG A 109 -14.62 -1.19 -18.11
N MET A 110 -15.16 -2.35 -18.47
CA MET A 110 -14.63 -3.15 -19.58
C MET A 110 -14.77 -2.37 -20.87
#